data_AF-A0A8H7DTS3-F1
#
_entry.id   AF-A0A8H7DTS3-F1
#
_cell.length_a   1.000
_cell.length_b   1.000
_cell.length_c   1.000
_cell.angle_alpha   90.00
_cell.angle_beta   90.00
_cell.angle_gamma   90.00
#
_symmetry.space_group_name_H-M   'P 1'
#
loop_
_entity.id
_entity.type
_entity.pdbx_description
1 polymer ?
#
loop_
_entity_poly.entity_id
_entity_poly.type
_entity_poly.pdbx_seq_one_letter_code
_entity_poly.pdbx_strand_id
1 'polypeptide(L)'
;MMRHLVWPVVFALVAGSTCAAAPDSVQIFAAGATPTTLPCTFSFANNKLRYNLCPLLHRHKGITGEKTIEVDPRPIKIRIVEETPPTRTTSVYSIGLRSALDWNGTLPAELQCPKGTWICLIGKVENTRPSHPSEPKRRLQVIPVAGAPKLAPRAQLGKRRIPETNDTEMQYLIHGGSYTDRPQMAYFQFICDASSKEPSEPTYLWRWNGTHTFEWKSRHACREASHVTTTAPGATEAPSPGGSDDAEDPIAEPPQVPDEVVEHIRPNPVLVLATVVGTILYVLTPFNLRVPR
;
A
#
# COMPACT_ATOMS: atom_id res chain seq x y z
N MET A 1 78.55 13.02 7.43
CA MET A 1 77.55 13.36 8.47
C MET A 1 76.16 13.09 7.91
N MET A 2 75.35 12.45 8.76
CA MET A 2 74.02 11.84 8.60
C MET A 2 73.13 12.22 7.40
N ARG A 3 72.72 11.17 6.66
CA ARG A 3 71.51 11.12 5.84
C ARG A 3 70.31 10.83 6.75
N HIS A 4 69.28 11.66 6.71
CA HIS A 4 67.95 11.31 7.23
C HIS A 4 66.94 11.32 6.07
N LEU A 5 66.63 10.12 5.57
CA LEU A 5 65.42 9.87 4.79
C LEU A 5 64.25 9.76 5.78
N VAL A 6 63.26 10.64 5.65
CA VAL A 6 61.98 10.51 6.33
C VAL A 6 60.97 10.01 5.29
N TRP A 7 60.52 8.76 5.46
CA TRP A 7 59.39 8.21 4.72
C TRP A 7 58.07 8.61 5.39
N PRO A 8 57.06 9.11 4.66
CA PRO A 8 55.71 9.16 5.17
C PRO A 8 55.04 7.79 4.95
N VAL A 9 54.67 7.12 6.05
CA VAL A 9 53.76 5.98 6.03
C VAL A 9 52.35 6.51 5.82
N VAL A 10 51.83 6.35 4.60
CA VAL A 10 50.41 6.62 4.30
C VAL A 10 49.61 5.37 4.69
N PHE A 11 48.89 5.44 5.81
CA PHE A 11 47.88 4.44 6.16
C PHE A 11 46.63 4.66 5.30
N ALA A 12 46.46 3.84 4.26
CA ALA A 12 45.21 3.72 3.53
C ALA A 12 44.24 2.82 4.32
N LEU A 13 43.35 3.42 5.10
CA LEU A 13 42.18 2.72 5.65
C LEU A 13 41.13 2.57 4.55
N VAL A 14 41.18 1.45 3.83
CA VAL A 14 40.07 1.02 2.96
C VAL A 14 39.00 0.42 3.88
N ALA A 15 38.05 1.26 4.30
CA ALA A 15 36.82 0.78 4.92
C ALA A 15 35.93 0.15 3.82
N GLY A 16 36.16 -1.12 3.54
CA GLY A 16 35.26 -1.96 2.76
C GLY A 16 33.96 -2.16 3.54
N SER A 17 33.02 -1.23 3.39
CA SER A 17 31.66 -1.39 3.91
C SER A 17 30.91 -2.35 2.98
N THR A 18 31.06 -3.65 3.20
CA THR A 18 30.19 -4.65 2.59
C THR A 18 28.81 -4.54 3.26
N CYS A 19 27.89 -3.80 2.64
CA CYS A 19 26.48 -3.93 2.97
C CYS A 19 26.06 -5.36 2.60
N ALA A 20 25.86 -6.20 3.62
CA ALA A 20 25.16 -7.46 3.46
C ALA A 20 23.74 -7.14 2.95
N ALA A 21 23.49 -7.44 1.67
CA ALA A 21 22.15 -7.45 1.14
C ALA A 21 21.37 -8.53 1.89
N ALA A 22 20.32 -8.13 2.63
CA ALA A 22 19.33 -9.08 3.11
C ALA A 22 18.66 -9.73 1.88
N PRO A 23 18.81 -11.04 1.65
CA PRO A 23 18.17 -11.69 0.54
C PRO A 23 16.72 -12.07 0.92
N ASP A 24 15.85 -12.19 -0.08
CA ASP A 24 14.55 -12.89 -0.07
C ASP A 24 13.22 -12.13 0.10
N SER A 25 13.18 -10.82 0.40
CA SER A 25 11.90 -10.12 0.65
C SER A 25 11.43 -9.12 -0.40
N VAL A 26 12.22 -8.87 -1.45
CA VAL A 26 11.94 -7.81 -2.45
C VAL A 26 12.11 -8.34 -3.87
N GLN A 27 11.10 -8.15 -4.71
CA GLN A 27 11.19 -8.32 -6.16
C GLN A 27 11.25 -6.96 -6.85
N ILE A 28 12.34 -6.72 -7.59
CA ILE A 28 12.57 -5.52 -8.40
C ILE A 28 12.50 -5.92 -9.86
N PHE A 29 11.72 -5.18 -10.66
CA PHE A 29 11.65 -5.38 -12.11
C PHE A 29 12.65 -4.45 -12.81
N ALA A 30 13.36 -4.98 -13.82
CA ALA A 30 14.52 -4.35 -14.42
C ALA A 30 14.20 -2.98 -15.07
N ALA A 31 15.07 -1.99 -14.80
CA ALA A 31 15.06 -0.68 -15.44
C ALA A 31 15.67 -0.79 -16.85
N GLY A 32 14.84 -0.98 -17.87
CA GLY A 32 15.31 -1.06 -19.26
C GLY A 32 14.21 -0.92 -20.32
N ALA A 33 12.97 -1.29 -19.97
CA ALA A 33 11.79 -1.03 -20.78
C ALA A 33 10.64 -0.63 -19.85
N THR A 34 9.93 0.45 -20.18
CA THR A 34 8.73 0.84 -19.43
C THR A 34 7.71 -0.29 -19.55
N PRO A 35 7.30 -0.95 -18.44
CA PRO A 35 6.40 -2.08 -18.54
C PRO A 35 5.07 -1.65 -19.14
N THR A 36 4.63 -2.32 -20.21
CA THR A 36 3.32 -2.11 -20.83
C THR A 36 2.18 -2.65 -19.97
N THR A 37 2.48 -3.57 -19.06
CA THR A 37 1.57 -4.19 -18.11
C THR A 37 2.23 -4.30 -16.74
N LEU A 38 1.48 -4.03 -15.66
CA LEU A 38 1.96 -4.26 -14.31
C LEU A 38 2.15 -5.77 -14.06
N PRO A 39 3.29 -6.20 -13.48
CA PRO A 39 3.43 -7.55 -12.94
C PRO A 39 2.29 -7.86 -11.96
N CYS A 40 1.84 -9.10 -11.96
CA CYS A 40 0.70 -9.53 -11.13
C CYS A 40 0.92 -10.88 -10.43
N THR A 41 1.95 -11.63 -10.82
CA THR A 41 2.41 -12.82 -10.10
C THR A 41 3.72 -12.51 -9.38
N PHE A 42 3.81 -12.92 -8.12
CA PHE A 42 4.95 -12.61 -7.28
C PHE A 42 5.38 -13.83 -6.49
N SER A 43 6.68 -13.96 -6.28
CA SER A 43 7.25 -15.06 -5.51
C SER A 43 8.35 -14.58 -4.57
N PHE A 44 8.32 -15.09 -3.33
CA PHE A 44 9.25 -14.72 -2.28
C PHE A 44 9.82 -15.97 -1.61
N ALA A 45 10.92 -15.81 -0.85
CA ALA A 45 11.57 -16.88 -0.10
C ALA A 45 11.83 -18.14 -0.97
N ASN A 46 12.55 -17.99 -2.08
CA ASN A 46 12.87 -19.07 -3.02
C ASN A 46 11.62 -19.82 -3.54
N ASN A 47 10.61 -19.07 -3.97
CA ASN A 47 9.32 -19.57 -4.48
C ASN A 47 8.44 -20.32 -3.47
N LYS A 48 8.76 -20.29 -2.18
CA LYS A 48 7.91 -20.89 -1.13
C LYS A 48 6.63 -20.10 -0.89
N LEU A 49 6.66 -18.80 -1.13
CA LEU A 49 5.51 -17.91 -0.99
C LEU A 49 5.16 -17.37 -2.37
N ARG A 50 3.97 -17.72 -2.88
CA ARG A 50 3.51 -17.34 -4.21
C ARG A 50 2.19 -16.59 -4.10
N TYR A 51 2.10 -15.45 -4.77
CA TYR A 51 0.91 -14.60 -4.83
C TYR A 51 0.51 -14.39 -6.28
N ASN A 52 -0.79 -14.48 -6.55
CA ASN A 52 -1.35 -14.27 -7.88
C ASN A 52 -2.46 -13.22 -7.81
N LEU A 53 -2.06 -11.97 -8.05
CA LEU A 53 -2.93 -10.80 -8.10
C LEU A 53 -3.49 -10.55 -9.51
N CYS A 54 -3.22 -11.41 -10.50
CA CYS A 54 -3.69 -11.20 -11.86
C CYS A 54 -5.22 -11.10 -11.98
N PRO A 55 -6.03 -11.86 -11.21
CA PRO A 55 -7.48 -11.64 -11.18
C PRO A 55 -7.88 -10.21 -10.77
N LEU A 56 -7.10 -9.55 -9.91
CA LEU A 56 -7.33 -8.17 -9.48
C LEU A 56 -6.78 -7.15 -10.47
N LEU A 57 -5.51 -7.30 -10.86
CA LEU A 57 -4.76 -6.31 -11.64
C LEU A 57 -5.02 -6.42 -13.13
N HIS A 58 -5.27 -7.62 -13.64
CA HIS A 58 -5.52 -7.83 -15.07
C HIS A 58 -7.00 -8.01 -15.37
N ARG A 59 -7.86 -8.09 -14.34
CA ARG A 59 -9.32 -8.35 -14.43
C ARG A 59 -9.61 -9.22 -15.66
N HIS A 60 -9.23 -10.49 -15.61
CA HIS A 60 -9.13 -11.32 -16.81
C HIS A 60 -10.42 -11.40 -17.63
N LYS A 61 -10.28 -11.36 -18.96
CA LYS A 61 -11.28 -11.87 -19.90
C LYS A 61 -11.13 -13.38 -19.90
N GLY A 62 -11.81 -14.06 -18.99
CA GLY A 62 -11.79 -15.51 -18.85
C GLY A 62 -13.08 -16.13 -19.35
N ILE A 63 -12.97 -17.16 -20.18
CA ILE A 63 -14.06 -18.09 -20.51
C ILE A 63 -13.97 -19.23 -19.50
N THR A 64 -14.93 -19.32 -18.59
CA THR A 64 -15.13 -20.50 -17.72
C THR A 64 -16.47 -21.10 -18.12
N GLY A 65 -16.44 -22.11 -19.01
CA GLY A 65 -17.65 -22.58 -19.70
C GLY A 65 -18.19 -21.58 -20.72
N GLU A 66 -19.37 -21.83 -21.29
CA GLU A 66 -20.00 -21.07 -22.40
C GLU A 66 -20.31 -19.59 -22.12
N LYS A 67 -19.83 -19.01 -21.00
CA LYS A 67 -20.10 -17.63 -20.61
C LYS A 67 -18.84 -16.78 -20.61
N THR A 68 -18.81 -15.82 -21.53
CA THR A 68 -17.80 -14.76 -21.59
C THR A 68 -18.00 -13.81 -20.40
N ILE A 69 -17.05 -13.76 -19.47
CA ILE A 69 -17.05 -12.72 -18.43
C ILE A 69 -16.58 -11.42 -19.11
N GLU A 70 -17.52 -10.51 -19.32
CA GLU A 70 -17.23 -9.18 -19.86
C GLU A 70 -16.48 -8.36 -18.80
N VAL A 71 -15.22 -8.08 -19.09
CA VAL A 71 -14.35 -7.32 -18.19
C VAL A 71 -14.60 -5.85 -18.39
N ASP A 72 -14.83 -5.15 -17.29
CA ASP A 72 -14.84 -3.70 -17.27
C ASP A 72 -13.40 -3.13 -17.45
N PRO A 73 -13.07 -2.52 -18.60
CA PRO A 73 -11.75 -1.93 -18.83
C PRO A 73 -11.58 -0.58 -18.10
N ARG A 74 -12.63 -0.08 -17.44
CA ARG A 74 -12.61 1.25 -16.83
C ARG A 74 -11.63 1.30 -15.65
N PRO A 75 -10.93 2.44 -15.48
CA PRO A 75 -10.12 2.68 -14.29
C PRO A 75 -10.95 2.58 -13.01
N ILE A 76 -10.37 2.01 -11.95
CA ILE A 76 -10.97 2.08 -10.62
C ILE A 76 -10.99 3.55 -10.18
N LYS A 77 -12.13 3.99 -9.63
CA LYS A 77 -12.29 5.35 -9.11
C LYS A 77 -12.54 5.35 -7.62
N ILE A 78 -11.59 5.87 -6.85
CA ILE A 78 -11.77 6.07 -5.40
C ILE A 78 -12.10 7.53 -5.17
N ARG A 79 -13.29 7.80 -4.63
CA ARG A 79 -13.74 9.15 -4.29
C ARG A 79 -13.61 9.39 -2.80
N ILE A 80 -12.85 10.42 -2.44
CA ILE A 80 -12.69 10.92 -1.09
C ILE A 80 -13.34 12.29 -1.03
N VAL A 81 -14.12 12.52 0.00
CA VAL A 81 -14.78 13.80 0.25
C VAL A 81 -14.35 14.27 1.62
N GLU A 82 -13.85 15.50 1.66
CA GLU A 82 -13.48 16.19 2.87
C GLU A 82 -14.28 17.50 2.94
N GLU A 83 -14.92 17.72 4.08
CA GLU A 83 -15.53 19.02 4.37
C GLU A 83 -14.40 19.99 4.75
N THR A 84 -14.27 21.06 3.96
CA THR A 84 -13.25 22.10 4.15
C THR A 84 -13.94 23.46 4.19
N PRO A 85 -14.76 23.75 5.23
CA PRO A 85 -15.62 24.92 5.25
C PRO A 85 -14.87 26.22 4.89
N PRO A 86 -15.45 27.09 4.03
CA PRO A 86 -16.82 27.05 3.50
C PRO A 86 -16.95 26.27 2.18
N THR A 87 -16.06 25.32 1.94
CA THR A 87 -16.00 24.51 0.73
C THR A 87 -16.06 23.02 1.03
N ARG A 88 -16.27 22.21 0.00
CA ARG A 88 -16.12 20.77 0.06
C ARG A 88 -15.09 20.34 -0.97
N THR A 89 -14.10 19.60 -0.51
CA THR A 89 -13.02 19.09 -1.36
C THR A 89 -13.31 17.65 -1.72
N THR A 90 -13.46 17.38 -3.01
CA THR A 90 -13.57 16.03 -3.56
C THR A 90 -12.26 15.65 -4.24
N SER A 91 -11.57 14.66 -3.69
CA SER A 91 -10.40 14.03 -4.31
C SER A 91 -10.80 12.73 -5.00
N VAL A 92 -10.46 12.58 -6.27
CA VAL A 92 -10.76 11.38 -7.05
C VAL A 92 -9.46 10.75 -7.52
N TYR A 93 -9.17 9.54 -7.04
CA TYR A 93 -8.16 8.70 -7.64
C TYR A 93 -8.74 7.99 -8.85
N SER A 94 -7.96 7.90 -9.92
CA SER A 94 -8.20 7.01 -11.06
C SER A 94 -7.00 6.08 -11.18
N ILE A 95 -7.26 4.77 -11.17
CA ILE A 95 -6.24 3.72 -11.17
C ILE A 95 -6.45 2.85 -12.41
N GLY A 96 -5.53 2.96 -13.36
CA GLY A 96 -5.43 2.06 -14.51
C GLY A 96 -4.70 0.79 -14.09
N LEU A 97 -5.36 -0.37 -14.24
CA LEU A 97 -4.79 -1.66 -13.81
C LEU A 97 -4.07 -2.40 -14.95
N ARG A 98 -4.56 -2.23 -16.19
CA ARG A 98 -4.03 -2.90 -17.39
C ARG A 98 -3.16 -1.99 -18.25
N SER A 99 -3.46 -0.70 -18.24
CA SER A 99 -2.79 0.31 -19.05
C SER A 99 -2.78 1.63 -18.31
N ALA A 100 -1.99 2.57 -18.85
CA ALA A 100 -2.13 3.96 -18.49
C ALA A 100 -3.57 4.45 -18.69
N LEU A 101 -3.95 5.48 -17.94
CA LEU A 101 -5.22 6.17 -18.03
C LEU A 101 -5.37 6.83 -19.41
N ASP A 102 -6.59 6.79 -19.93
CA ASP A 102 -6.92 7.45 -21.19
C ASP A 102 -6.72 8.96 -21.08
N TRP A 103 -6.05 9.51 -22.07
CA TRP A 103 -5.86 10.96 -22.21
C TRP A 103 -6.99 11.55 -23.05
N ASN A 104 -7.67 12.56 -22.53
CA ASN A 104 -8.75 13.20 -23.25
C ASN A 104 -8.22 14.39 -24.06
N GLY A 105 -8.19 14.28 -25.39
CA GLY A 105 -7.76 15.36 -26.28
C GLY A 105 -8.65 16.61 -26.28
N THR A 106 -9.88 16.53 -25.75
CA THR A 106 -10.79 17.69 -25.67
C THR A 106 -10.66 18.49 -24.38
N LEU A 107 -9.99 17.94 -23.36
CA LEU A 107 -9.73 18.64 -22.11
C LEU A 107 -8.37 19.36 -22.17
N PRO A 108 -8.25 20.57 -21.60
CA PRO A 108 -6.96 21.23 -21.40
C PRO A 108 -5.98 20.34 -20.64
N ALA A 109 -4.69 20.42 -20.96
CA ALA A 109 -3.67 19.51 -20.43
C ALA A 109 -3.51 19.66 -18.91
N GLU A 110 -3.59 20.88 -18.40
CA GLU A 110 -3.50 21.23 -16.98
C GLU A 110 -4.64 20.68 -16.12
N LEU A 111 -5.72 20.21 -16.76
CA LEU A 111 -6.90 19.67 -16.07
C LEU A 111 -6.88 18.14 -15.93
N GLN A 112 -5.87 17.45 -16.45
CA GLN A 112 -5.79 15.99 -16.48
C GLN A 112 -4.35 15.49 -16.31
N CYS A 113 -4.18 14.28 -15.78
CA CYS A 113 -2.83 13.76 -15.57
C CYS A 113 -2.15 13.44 -16.89
N PRO A 114 -0.84 13.76 -17.05
CA PRO A 114 -0.10 13.57 -18.30
C PRO A 114 -0.26 12.19 -18.93
N LYS A 115 -0.08 12.12 -20.25
CA LYS A 115 -0.07 10.85 -21.00
C LYS A 115 0.92 9.86 -20.36
N GLY A 116 0.51 8.59 -20.27
CA GLY A 116 1.32 7.54 -19.63
C GLY A 116 1.17 7.44 -18.12
N THR A 117 0.31 8.26 -17.49
CA THR A 117 -0.04 8.12 -16.07
C THR A 117 -0.91 6.89 -15.86
N TRP A 118 -0.53 6.02 -14.93
CA TRP A 118 -1.32 4.86 -14.50
C TRP A 118 -2.22 5.18 -13.32
N ILE A 119 -1.73 5.99 -12.38
CA ILE A 119 -2.47 6.38 -11.19
C ILE A 119 -2.46 7.89 -11.09
N CYS A 120 -3.65 8.48 -11.05
CA CYS A 120 -3.86 9.92 -11.05
C CYS A 120 -4.77 10.30 -9.88
N LEU A 121 -4.45 11.40 -9.20
CA LEU A 121 -5.35 12.05 -8.26
C LEU A 121 -5.78 13.40 -8.81
N ILE A 122 -7.09 13.62 -8.90
CA ILE A 122 -7.67 14.92 -9.25
C ILE A 122 -8.45 15.45 -8.05
N GLY A 123 -8.00 16.59 -7.52
CA GLY A 123 -8.73 17.34 -6.50
C GLY A 123 -9.67 18.37 -7.13
N LYS A 124 -10.93 18.35 -6.69
CA LYS A 124 -11.96 19.32 -7.07
C LYS A 124 -12.48 20.00 -5.82
N VAL A 125 -12.76 21.29 -5.91
CA VAL A 125 -13.41 22.04 -4.85
C VAL A 125 -14.73 22.60 -5.34
N GLU A 126 -15.74 22.45 -4.50
CA GLU A 126 -17.07 23.03 -4.66
C GLU A 126 -17.37 23.93 -3.46
N ASN A 127 -17.91 25.13 -3.71
CA ASN A 127 -18.33 26.02 -2.64
C ASN A 127 -19.63 25.49 -2.04
N THR A 128 -19.72 25.40 -0.71
CA THR A 128 -20.91 24.90 0.00
C THR A 128 -21.74 26.03 0.61
N ARG A 129 -21.36 27.31 0.39
CA ARG A 129 -22.12 28.46 0.91
C ARG A 129 -23.51 28.54 0.27
N PRO A 130 -24.58 28.61 1.09
CA PRO A 130 -25.94 28.77 0.58
C PRO A 130 -26.13 30.03 -0.29
N SER A 131 -25.34 31.08 -0.06
CA SER A 131 -25.44 32.35 -0.78
C SER A 131 -24.77 32.35 -2.16
N HIS A 132 -23.98 31.33 -2.50
CA HIS A 132 -23.25 31.26 -3.79
C HIS A 132 -23.25 29.84 -4.41
N PRO A 133 -24.43 29.23 -4.63
CA PRO A 133 -24.53 27.86 -5.17
C PRO A 133 -24.11 27.74 -6.64
N SER A 134 -24.06 28.87 -7.37
CA SER A 134 -23.72 28.91 -8.80
C SER A 134 -22.22 28.97 -9.08
N GLU A 135 -21.36 29.01 -8.05
CA GLU A 135 -19.91 29.06 -8.28
C GLU A 135 -19.42 27.75 -8.93
N PRO A 136 -18.71 27.81 -10.06
CA PRO A 136 -18.31 26.60 -10.78
C PRO A 136 -17.27 25.80 -9.99
N LYS A 137 -17.35 24.48 -10.11
CA LYS A 137 -16.36 23.57 -9.48
C LYS A 137 -14.98 23.82 -10.07
N ARG A 138 -13.99 24.02 -9.20
CA ARG A 138 -12.60 24.26 -9.61
C ARG A 138 -11.79 22.99 -9.43
N ARG A 139 -10.96 22.64 -10.42
CA ARG A 139 -9.88 21.65 -10.22
C ARG A 139 -8.71 22.36 -9.54
N LEU A 140 -8.35 21.92 -8.34
CA LEU A 140 -7.25 22.53 -7.58
C LEU A 140 -5.90 21.87 -7.86
N GLN A 141 -5.92 20.55 -8.03
CA GLN A 141 -4.69 19.76 -8.16
C GLN A 141 -4.92 18.59 -9.09
N VAL A 142 -3.89 18.30 -9.88
CA VAL A 142 -3.77 17.14 -10.74
C VAL A 142 -2.41 16.52 -10.43
N ILE A 143 -2.42 15.39 -9.73
CA ILE A 143 -1.21 14.76 -9.21
C ILE A 143 -1.04 13.42 -9.93
N PRO A 144 -0.05 13.30 -10.85
CA PRO A 144 0.34 12.01 -11.38
C PRO A 144 1.09 11.25 -10.29
N VAL A 145 0.51 10.15 -9.81
CA VAL A 145 1.03 9.35 -8.69
C VAL A 145 2.03 8.32 -9.19
N ALA A 146 1.71 7.64 -10.30
CA ALA A 146 2.56 6.63 -10.91
C ALA A 146 2.34 6.60 -12.41
N GLY A 147 3.40 6.34 -13.19
CA GLY A 147 3.31 6.31 -14.64
C GLY A 147 4.65 6.38 -15.36
N ALA A 148 4.58 6.29 -16.69
CA ALA A 148 5.72 6.42 -17.58
C ALA A 148 6.31 7.85 -17.56
N PRO A 149 7.61 8.04 -17.88
CA PRO A 149 8.58 7.00 -18.28
C PRO A 149 9.26 6.29 -17.10
N LYS A 150 9.05 6.76 -15.86
CA LYS A 150 9.73 6.25 -14.65
C LYS A 150 8.91 5.17 -13.93
N LEU A 151 8.08 4.42 -14.66
CA LEU A 151 7.22 3.40 -14.09
C LEU A 151 8.09 2.26 -13.55
N ALA A 152 8.14 2.13 -12.23
CA ALA A 152 8.94 1.12 -11.55
C ALA A 152 8.07 0.41 -10.49
N PRO A 153 7.34 -0.65 -10.86
CA PRO A 153 6.65 -1.48 -9.91
C PRO A 153 7.64 -2.29 -9.07
N ARG A 154 7.34 -2.48 -7.79
CA ARG A 154 8.14 -3.27 -6.84
C ARG A 154 7.21 -3.97 -5.87
N ALA A 155 7.44 -5.26 -5.65
CA ALA A 155 6.68 -6.03 -4.68
C ALA A 155 7.58 -6.47 -3.52
N GLN A 156 7.01 -6.50 -2.32
CA GLN A 156 7.70 -6.98 -1.13
C GLN A 156 6.70 -7.56 -0.13
N LEU A 157 7.21 -8.33 0.83
CA LEU A 157 6.40 -8.77 1.96
C LEU A 157 6.34 -7.70 3.04
N GLY A 158 5.14 -7.45 3.55
CA GLY A 158 4.91 -6.59 4.69
C GLY A 158 5.28 -7.25 6.01
N LYS A 159 5.16 -6.48 7.09
CA LYS A 159 5.40 -6.97 8.46
C LYS A 159 4.12 -7.44 9.15
N ARG A 160 2.96 -7.04 8.61
CA ARG A 160 1.65 -7.34 9.16
C ARG A 160 1.28 -8.79 8.83
N ARG A 161 1.08 -9.61 9.86
CA ARG A 161 0.44 -10.92 9.73
C ARG A 161 -1.06 -10.77 9.87
N ILE A 162 -1.80 -11.54 9.09
CA ILE A 162 -3.27 -11.62 9.11
C ILE A 162 -3.65 -12.82 9.96
N PRO A 163 -4.17 -12.63 11.20
CA PRO A 163 -4.41 -13.72 12.14
C PRO A 163 -5.31 -14.81 11.57
N GLU A 164 -6.34 -14.43 10.82
CA GLU A 164 -7.40 -15.31 10.34
C GLU A 164 -6.89 -16.33 9.32
N THR A 165 -5.88 -15.96 8.53
CA THR A 165 -5.35 -16.77 7.42
C THR A 165 -3.90 -17.19 7.62
N ASN A 166 -3.28 -16.70 8.70
CA ASN A 166 -1.84 -16.80 8.98
C ASN A 166 -0.99 -16.41 7.75
N ASP A 167 -1.49 -15.47 6.94
CA ASP A 167 -0.82 -14.94 5.76
C ASP A 167 -0.09 -13.63 6.11
N THR A 168 0.84 -13.23 5.26
CA THR A 168 1.55 -11.95 5.39
C THR A 168 1.00 -10.97 4.38
N GLU A 169 0.81 -9.72 4.80
CA GLU A 169 0.47 -8.63 3.90
C GLU A 169 1.47 -8.57 2.73
N MET A 170 0.96 -8.47 1.51
CA MET A 170 1.77 -8.25 0.32
C MET A 170 1.75 -6.77 -0.05
N GLN A 171 2.92 -6.19 -0.22
CA GLN A 171 3.09 -4.76 -0.47
C GLN A 171 3.47 -4.55 -1.93
N TYR A 172 2.71 -3.72 -2.64
CA TYR A 172 2.98 -3.37 -4.03
C TYR A 172 3.15 -1.88 -4.21
N LEU A 173 4.38 -1.47 -4.53
CA LEU A 173 4.78 -0.08 -4.70
C LEU A 173 4.89 0.20 -6.19
N ILE A 174 4.25 1.28 -6.64
CA ILE A 174 4.28 1.70 -8.04
C ILE A 174 4.77 3.14 -8.08
N HIS A 175 5.98 3.33 -8.58
CA HIS A 175 6.61 4.64 -8.72
C HIS A 175 6.35 5.25 -10.11
N GLY A 176 6.79 6.50 -10.29
CA GLY A 176 6.97 7.13 -11.59
C GLY A 176 6.29 8.48 -11.75
N GLY A 177 5.47 8.87 -10.78
CA GLY A 177 4.85 10.19 -10.72
C GLY A 177 5.79 11.26 -10.14
N SER A 178 5.49 12.52 -10.45
CA SER A 178 6.11 13.68 -9.83
C SER A 178 5.12 14.83 -9.77
N TYR A 179 5.11 15.56 -8.66
CA TYR A 179 4.26 16.73 -8.47
C TYR A 179 5.03 17.77 -7.68
N THR A 180 5.10 19.00 -8.19
CA THR A 180 5.89 20.11 -7.61
C THR A 180 7.31 19.67 -7.25
N ASP A 181 7.99 19.03 -8.21
CA ASP A 181 9.36 18.48 -8.08
C ASP A 181 9.55 17.42 -7.00
N ARG A 182 8.47 16.91 -6.41
CA ARG A 182 8.50 15.82 -5.44
C ARG A 182 8.10 14.51 -6.08
N PRO A 183 8.87 13.42 -5.90
CA PRO A 183 8.48 12.11 -6.41
C PRO A 183 7.18 11.64 -5.77
N GLN A 184 6.34 10.99 -6.56
CA GLN A 184 5.10 10.38 -6.10
C GLN A 184 5.19 8.86 -6.25
N MET A 185 4.47 8.14 -5.38
CA MET A 185 4.28 6.70 -5.49
C MET A 185 2.92 6.27 -4.95
N ALA A 186 2.38 5.21 -5.56
CA ALA A 186 1.25 4.47 -5.00
C ALA A 186 1.77 3.28 -4.21
N TYR A 187 1.18 3.05 -3.04
CA TYR A 187 1.55 1.97 -2.14
C TYR A 187 0.29 1.16 -1.81
N PHE A 188 0.18 -0.03 -2.39
CA PHE A 188 -0.92 -0.94 -2.14
C PHE A 188 -0.54 -1.98 -1.08
N GLN A 189 -1.42 -2.15 -0.11
CA GLN A 189 -1.38 -3.19 0.91
C GLN A 189 -2.43 -4.24 0.56
N PHE A 190 -1.99 -5.36 -0.01
CA PHE A 190 -2.85 -6.49 -0.33
C PHE A 190 -3.01 -7.37 0.90
N ILE A 191 -4.25 -7.51 1.34
CA ILE A 191 -4.63 -8.22 2.56
C ILE A 191 -5.45 -9.44 2.19
N CYS A 192 -4.96 -10.62 2.57
CA CYS A 192 -5.69 -11.87 2.36
C CYS A 192 -6.99 -11.86 3.18
N ASP A 193 -8.11 -11.88 2.47
CA ASP A 193 -9.44 -12.04 3.04
C ASP A 193 -10.16 -13.13 2.24
N ALA A 194 -10.15 -14.36 2.76
CA ALA A 194 -10.77 -15.52 2.12
C ALA A 194 -12.30 -15.36 1.95
N SER A 195 -12.94 -14.50 2.76
CA SER A 195 -14.37 -14.26 2.74
C SER A 195 -14.79 -13.12 1.80
N SER A 196 -13.83 -12.35 1.27
CA SER A 196 -14.10 -11.20 0.41
C SER A 196 -14.88 -11.57 -0.85
N LYS A 197 -15.85 -10.74 -1.21
CA LYS A 197 -16.62 -10.87 -2.46
C LYS A 197 -15.85 -10.24 -3.61
N GLU A 198 -15.79 -10.93 -4.75
CA GLU A 198 -15.07 -10.45 -5.93
C GLU A 198 -16.04 -10.00 -7.04
N PRO A 199 -15.70 -8.95 -7.81
CA PRO A 199 -14.45 -8.17 -7.75
C PRO A 199 -14.42 -7.21 -6.56
N SER A 200 -13.33 -7.23 -5.81
CA SER A 200 -13.02 -6.28 -4.73
C SER A 200 -12.33 -5.02 -5.27
N GLU A 201 -12.38 -3.94 -4.49
CA GLU A 201 -11.75 -2.66 -4.83
C GLU A 201 -10.85 -2.15 -3.70
N PRO A 202 -9.76 -1.44 -4.02
CA PRO A 202 -8.91 -0.82 -3.03
C PRO A 202 -9.61 0.35 -2.34
N THR A 203 -9.34 0.51 -1.04
CA THR A 203 -9.75 1.64 -0.23
C THR A 203 -8.57 2.58 -0.01
N TYR A 204 -8.85 3.87 0.04
CA TYR A 204 -7.84 4.86 0.42
C TYR A 204 -7.60 4.80 1.93
N LEU A 205 -6.32 4.79 2.33
CA LEU A 205 -5.94 4.89 3.73
C LEU A 205 -5.47 6.31 4.06
N TRP A 206 -4.35 6.73 3.48
CA TRP A 206 -3.74 8.02 3.78
C TRP A 206 -2.78 8.45 2.67
N ARG A 207 -2.41 9.72 2.69
CA ARG A 207 -1.38 10.29 1.82
C ARG A 207 -0.42 11.13 2.64
N TRP A 208 0.87 10.86 2.52
CA TRP A 208 1.92 11.61 3.20
C TRP A 208 3.19 11.67 2.36
N ASN A 209 3.76 12.86 2.23
CA ASN A 209 5.06 13.09 1.57
C ASN A 209 5.21 12.39 0.20
N GLY A 210 4.20 12.53 -0.67
CA GLY A 210 4.19 11.91 -2.01
C GLY A 210 3.88 10.41 -2.04
N THR A 211 3.66 9.78 -0.89
CA THR A 211 3.18 8.40 -0.78
C THR A 211 1.66 8.39 -0.69
N HIS A 212 1.01 7.63 -1.57
CA HIS A 212 -0.43 7.45 -1.60
C HIS A 212 -0.75 5.99 -1.26
N THR A 213 -1.30 5.76 -0.07
CA THR A 213 -1.47 4.42 0.49
C THR A 213 -2.90 3.93 0.33
N PHE A 214 -3.03 2.70 -0.15
CA PHE A 214 -4.29 2.01 -0.36
C PHE A 214 -4.28 0.64 0.31
N GLU A 215 -5.39 0.22 0.89
CA GLU A 215 -5.59 -1.15 1.34
C GLU A 215 -6.48 -1.88 0.33
N TRP A 216 -6.15 -3.13 0.00
CA TRP A 216 -6.94 -3.95 -0.91
C TRP A 216 -7.14 -5.33 -0.29
N LYS A 217 -8.31 -5.53 0.31
CA LYS A 217 -8.73 -6.83 0.84
C LYS A 217 -9.30 -7.70 -0.27
N SER A 218 -8.77 -8.91 -0.43
CA SER A 218 -9.19 -9.83 -1.50
C SER A 218 -8.81 -11.27 -1.19
N ARG A 219 -9.55 -12.24 -1.74
CA ARG A 219 -9.19 -13.66 -1.72
C ARG A 219 -7.98 -13.97 -2.60
N HIS A 220 -7.71 -13.12 -3.59
CA HIS A 220 -6.56 -13.22 -4.49
C HIS A 220 -5.27 -12.66 -3.87
N ALA A 221 -5.39 -11.89 -2.79
CA ALA A 221 -4.24 -11.47 -1.98
C ALA A 221 -3.68 -12.59 -1.09
N CYS A 222 -4.38 -13.72 -1.01
CA CYS A 222 -3.91 -14.91 -0.30
C CYS A 222 -2.84 -15.65 -1.10
N ARG A 223 -1.88 -16.26 -0.39
CA ARG A 223 -0.89 -17.15 -0.99
C ARG A 223 -1.56 -18.32 -1.72
N GLU A 224 -1.02 -18.75 -2.86
CA GLU A 224 -1.60 -19.80 -3.70
C GLU A 224 -1.77 -21.15 -2.96
N ALA A 225 -0.91 -21.45 -1.99
CA ALA A 225 -1.02 -22.67 -1.17
C ALA A 225 -2.23 -22.68 -0.21
N SER A 226 -2.88 -21.53 0.02
CA SER A 226 -4.04 -21.41 0.91
C SER A 226 -5.38 -21.69 0.24
N HIS A 227 -5.41 -21.96 -1.07
CA HIS A 227 -6.65 -22.28 -1.82
C HIS A 227 -6.96 -23.79 -1.91
N VAL A 228 -6.18 -24.67 -1.25
CA VAL A 228 -6.45 -26.12 -1.20
C VAL A 228 -7.43 -26.47 -0.08
N THR A 229 -8.64 -25.91 -0.11
CA THR A 229 -9.86 -26.46 0.54
C THR A 229 -11.02 -25.59 0.04
N THR A 230 -11.67 -25.91 -1.07
CA THR A 230 -12.88 -26.73 -1.05
C THR A 230 -13.24 -27.01 -2.50
N THR A 231 -12.87 -28.18 -3.01
CA THR A 231 -13.56 -28.77 -4.15
C THR A 231 -13.84 -30.20 -3.75
N ALA A 232 -15.04 -30.41 -3.25
CA ALA A 232 -15.58 -31.74 -3.05
C ALA A 232 -15.63 -32.45 -4.42
N PRO A 233 -15.04 -33.64 -4.57
CA PRO A 233 -15.41 -34.55 -5.64
C PRO A 233 -16.60 -35.36 -5.14
N GLY A 234 -17.74 -35.18 -5.80
CA GLY A 234 -18.87 -36.10 -5.64
C GLY A 234 -18.44 -37.52 -5.97
N ALA A 235 -18.69 -38.44 -5.05
CA ALA A 235 -18.86 -39.85 -5.31
C ALA A 235 -20.15 -40.29 -4.60
N THR A 236 -21.12 -40.60 -5.45
CA THR A 236 -22.44 -41.17 -5.19
C THR A 236 -22.31 -42.55 -4.53
N GLU A 237 -23.04 -42.82 -3.45
CA GLU A 237 -23.98 -43.95 -3.30
C GLU A 237 -24.53 -44.05 -1.87
N ALA A 238 -25.86 -44.02 -1.75
CA ALA A 238 -26.58 -44.54 -0.60
C ALA A 238 -26.66 -46.08 -0.72
N PRO A 239 -26.74 -46.83 0.40
CA PRO A 239 -28.07 -47.14 0.92
C PRO A 239 -28.18 -47.11 2.46
N SER A 240 -29.36 -46.67 2.94
CA SER A 240 -29.90 -47.00 4.28
C SER A 240 -30.43 -48.45 4.27
N PRO A 241 -30.77 -49.15 5.39
CA PRO A 241 -31.28 -48.60 6.66
C PRO A 241 -30.84 -49.30 7.98
N GLY A 242 -31.13 -48.68 9.13
CA GLY A 242 -31.48 -49.41 10.36
C GLY A 242 -30.92 -48.91 11.69
N GLY A 243 -31.84 -48.42 12.55
CA GLY A 243 -31.82 -48.48 14.03
C GLY A 243 -30.74 -47.68 14.77
N SER A 244 -30.92 -47.18 15.99
CA SER A 244 -32.05 -46.94 16.87
C SER A 244 -31.51 -46.06 18.02
N ASP A 245 -32.41 -45.39 18.72
CA ASP A 245 -32.31 -44.95 20.12
C ASP A 245 -31.44 -43.73 20.52
N ASP A 246 -32.17 -42.67 20.88
CA ASP A 246 -32.13 -41.94 22.15
C ASP A 246 -30.82 -41.30 22.66
N ALA A 247 -30.83 -39.95 22.72
CA ALA A 247 -30.87 -39.19 23.98
C ALA A 247 -30.68 -37.67 23.76
N GLU A 248 -31.73 -36.91 24.08
CA GLU A 248 -31.70 -35.52 24.62
C GLU A 248 -30.83 -35.50 25.90
N ASP A 249 -29.95 -34.55 26.20
CA ASP A 249 -30.13 -33.14 26.62
C ASP A 249 -28.75 -32.69 27.25
N PRO A 250 -28.48 -31.48 27.80
CA PRO A 250 -28.95 -30.11 27.54
C PRO A 250 -27.81 -29.11 27.22
N ILE A 251 -28.25 -27.90 26.88
CA ILE A 251 -27.49 -26.64 26.68
C ILE A 251 -26.64 -26.27 27.90
N ALA A 252 -25.33 -26.06 27.69
CA ALA A 252 -24.45 -25.41 28.65
C ALA A 252 -24.26 -23.92 28.30
N GLU A 253 -24.58 -23.08 29.27
CA GLU A 253 -24.45 -21.62 29.29
C GLU A 253 -22.98 -21.16 29.11
N PRO A 254 -22.70 -20.05 28.40
CA PRO A 254 -21.34 -19.58 28.20
C PRO A 254 -20.75 -18.96 29.49
N PRO A 255 -19.47 -19.21 29.82
CA PRO A 255 -18.85 -18.67 31.02
C PRO A 255 -18.64 -17.15 30.92
N GLN A 256 -19.00 -16.45 32.00
CA GLN A 256 -18.75 -15.02 32.18
C GLN A 256 -17.26 -14.74 32.32
N VAL A 257 -16.75 -13.79 31.53
CA VAL A 257 -15.38 -13.29 31.59
C VAL A 257 -15.31 -12.20 32.69
N PRO A 258 -14.34 -12.24 33.62
CA PRO A 258 -14.15 -11.17 34.59
C PRO A 258 -13.61 -9.90 33.91
N ASP A 259 -14.11 -8.73 34.33
CA ASP A 259 -13.59 -7.42 33.96
C ASP A 259 -12.08 -7.33 34.28
N GLU A 260 -11.25 -7.23 33.25
CA GLU A 260 -9.81 -7.06 33.40
C GLU A 260 -9.45 -5.57 33.53
N VAL A 261 -8.65 -5.33 34.56
CA VAL A 261 -8.23 -4.05 35.13
C VAL A 261 -7.38 -3.24 34.15
N VAL A 262 -7.69 -1.95 34.04
CA VAL A 262 -6.87 -0.96 33.32
C VAL A 262 -5.50 -0.83 34.01
N GLU A 263 -4.47 -1.48 33.47
CA GLU A 263 -3.09 -1.26 33.89
C GLU A 263 -2.64 0.16 33.52
N HIS A 264 -2.34 0.95 34.56
CA HIS A 264 -1.67 2.24 34.45
C HIS A 264 -0.26 2.04 33.89
N ILE A 265 -0.04 2.48 32.65
CA ILE A 265 1.28 2.58 32.02
C ILE A 265 2.15 3.54 32.87
N ARG A 266 3.11 2.98 33.61
CA ARG A 266 4.15 3.75 34.29
C ARG A 266 5.13 4.30 33.25
N PRO A 267 5.38 5.62 33.18
CA PRO A 267 6.36 6.18 32.26
C PRO A 267 7.78 5.80 32.69
N ASN A 268 8.59 5.42 31.69
CA ASN A 268 9.99 5.03 31.85
C ASN A 268 10.84 6.21 32.39
N PRO A 269 11.56 6.07 33.52
CA PRO A 269 12.30 7.15 34.16
C PRO A 269 13.45 7.72 33.29
N VAL A 270 13.91 6.97 32.29
CA VAL A 270 14.98 7.43 31.38
C VAL A 270 14.51 8.56 30.45
N LEU A 271 13.22 8.58 30.08
CA LEU A 271 12.68 9.60 29.17
C LEU A 271 12.48 10.96 29.87
N VAL A 272 12.23 10.96 31.18
CA VAL A 272 12.00 12.18 31.98
C VAL A 272 13.31 12.93 32.26
N LEU A 273 14.45 12.22 32.37
CA LEU A 273 15.75 12.84 32.57
C LEU A 273 16.26 13.57 31.31
N ALA A 274 15.96 13.06 30.11
CA ALA A 274 16.42 13.67 28.86
C ALA A 274 15.77 15.04 28.58
N THR A 275 14.51 15.24 28.98
CA THR A 275 13.79 16.50 28.77
C THR A 275 14.23 17.61 29.74
N VAL A 276 14.63 17.25 30.97
CA VAL A 276 15.13 18.21 31.96
C VAL A 276 16.55 18.69 31.64
N VAL A 277 17.43 17.80 31.16
CA VAL A 277 18.80 18.21 30.79
C VAL A 277 18.83 19.09 29.54
N GLY A 278 17.97 18.80 28.55
CA GLY A 278 17.87 19.60 27.32
C GLY A 278 17.39 21.03 27.54
N THR A 279 16.48 21.24 28.49
CA THR A 279 15.96 22.57 28.83
C THR A 279 16.96 23.41 29.63
N ILE A 280 17.74 22.78 30.51
CA ILE A 280 18.80 23.47 31.26
C ILE A 280 19.94 23.93 30.34
N LEU A 281 20.35 23.11 29.37
CA LEU A 281 21.40 23.49 28.41
C LEU A 281 20.96 24.63 27.48
N TYR A 282 19.68 24.70 27.10
CA TYR A 282 19.17 25.76 26.24
C TYR A 282 19.09 27.13 26.94
N VAL A 283 18.85 27.15 28.26
CA VAL A 283 18.78 28.40 29.05
C VAL A 283 20.17 28.93 29.43
N LEU A 284 21.19 28.07 29.49
CA LEU A 284 22.54 28.46 29.95
C LEU A 284 23.52 28.83 28.82
N THR A 285 23.15 28.70 27.54
CA THR A 285 23.98 29.19 26.44
C THR A 285 23.71 30.67 26.13
N PRO A 286 24.63 31.60 26.42
CA PRO A 286 24.47 33.00 26.03
C PRO A 286 24.57 33.13 24.49
N PHE A 287 23.48 33.58 23.88
CA PHE A 287 23.40 33.98 22.47
C PHE A 287 24.31 35.20 22.21
N ASN A 288 25.58 34.95 21.87
CA ASN A 288 26.47 35.98 21.32
C ASN A 288 26.33 36.03 19.78
N LEU A 289 25.28 36.68 19.29
CA LEU A 289 25.18 37.07 17.89
C LEU A 289 26.02 38.32 17.65
N ARG A 290 27.28 38.11 17.23
CA ARG A 290 28.11 39.13 16.61
C ARG A 290 27.53 39.45 15.23
N VAL A 291 26.97 40.64 15.08
CA VAL A 291 26.60 41.21 13.79
C VAL A 291 27.89 41.72 13.10
N PRO A 292 28.26 41.22 11.91
CA PRO A 292 29.33 41.84 11.14
C PRO A 292 28.84 43.16 10.55
N ARG A 293 29.66 44.21 10.67
CA ARG A 293 29.47 45.51 10.01
C ARG A 293 29.78 45.41 8.52
#